data_AF-A0A142XTK6-F1
#
_entry.id   AF-A0A142XTK6-F1
#
_cell.length_a   1.000
_cell.length_b   1.000
_cell.length_c   1.000
_cell.angle_alpha   90.00
_cell.angle_beta   90.00
_cell.angle_gamma   90.00
#
_symmetry.space_group_name_H-M   'P 1'
#
loop_
_entity.id
_entity.type
_entity.pdbx_description
1 polymer ?
#
loop_
_entity_poly.entity_id
_entity_poly.type
_entity_poly.pdbx_seq_one_letter_code
_entity_poly.pdbx_strand_id
1 'polypeptide(L)'
;MIRRTHTRRSARRRAFTIIELMVVTVVVLILMSILVAASSIATDTVRAAKAQGDHMAQERAALAILRRDLQYDHFFEEDGKPNLGRRLSDQRTNDLVANGGKLTNYKPPLSGYFFASSIPVDNVSNFYEGVDGEGFQSSRSGNHVLQFTIIVPGGAPENRLTADVPFQNPLNSPSYPIIGTCAEVAYFLVGNGTTPGGVNKYKLIRRQRLAARNVDDAPAYSNLLNTSGANANDPPEVMAVTGAAPNFKMLNMNELTLATNRVARTTIPTYRIGEDILLHNVTSFEVKFTGPQVTGVGWGVRDNNGALVSIDTSSPNDRWPRLFTTNTDYPYDNLPYDGNYDTFHQNANWDLEANLATTANVASASAPLKRIRITGAMIRLRCWSPATKSSRQTTMQVDL
;
A
#
# COMPACT_ATOMS: atom_id res chain seq x y z
N MET A 1 31.73 -80.85 55.70
CA MET A 1 31.39 -79.84 54.66
C MET A 1 30.26 -78.97 55.22
N ILE A 2 30.57 -77.78 55.77
CA ILE A 2 29.61 -76.94 56.53
C ILE A 2 29.20 -75.75 55.66
N ARG A 3 27.92 -75.68 55.26
CA ARG A 3 27.34 -74.60 54.43
C ARG A 3 26.80 -73.51 55.36
N ARG A 4 27.50 -72.36 55.45
CA ARG A 4 27.04 -71.18 56.19
C ARG A 4 26.01 -70.41 55.35
N THR A 5 24.73 -70.52 55.72
CA THR A 5 23.65 -69.65 55.23
C THR A 5 23.72 -68.29 55.92
N HIS A 6 24.10 -67.24 55.18
CA HIS A 6 24.03 -65.86 55.63
C HIS A 6 22.57 -65.40 55.72
N THR A 7 22.00 -65.38 56.92
CA THR A 7 20.74 -64.71 57.23
C THR A 7 20.96 -63.19 57.23
N ARG A 8 20.61 -62.54 56.11
CA ARG A 8 20.56 -61.06 56.03
C ARG A 8 19.49 -60.55 57.00
N ARG A 9 19.92 -59.89 58.08
CA ARG A 9 19.02 -59.11 58.94
C ARG A 9 18.36 -58.02 58.10
N SER A 10 17.04 -58.06 57.94
CA SER A 10 16.30 -56.94 57.34
C SER A 10 16.40 -55.75 58.28
N ALA A 11 17.13 -54.70 57.89
CA ALA A 11 17.15 -53.46 58.63
C ALA A 11 15.70 -52.95 58.76
N ARG A 12 15.21 -52.80 60.00
CA ARG A 12 13.92 -52.14 60.27
C ARG A 12 14.01 -50.73 59.69
N ARG A 13 13.29 -50.46 58.60
CA ARG A 13 13.15 -49.12 58.03
C ARG A 13 12.42 -48.28 59.08
N ARG A 14 13.06 -47.21 59.56
CA ARG A 14 12.41 -46.23 60.42
C ARG A 14 11.27 -45.60 59.61
N ALA A 15 10.07 -45.57 60.17
CA ALA A 15 8.94 -44.89 59.56
C ALA A 15 9.23 -43.38 59.56
N PHE A 16 8.91 -42.71 58.45
CA PHE A 16 9.01 -41.26 58.33
C PHE A 16 8.12 -40.60 59.40
N THR A 17 8.67 -39.60 60.07
CA THR A 17 7.92 -38.80 61.03
C THR A 17 6.97 -37.84 60.28
N ILE A 18 5.82 -37.52 60.89
CA ILE A 18 4.83 -36.61 60.28
C ILE A 18 5.46 -35.27 59.86
N ILE A 19 6.42 -34.77 60.65
CA ILE A 19 7.10 -33.51 60.36
C ILE A 19 7.93 -33.58 59.07
N GLU A 20 8.63 -34.70 58.82
CA GLU A 20 9.36 -34.91 57.57
C GLU A 20 8.40 -34.96 56.37
N LEU A 21 7.22 -35.59 56.54
CA LEU A 21 6.19 -35.62 55.49
C LEU A 21 5.64 -34.22 55.22
N MET A 22 5.40 -33.40 56.26
CA MET A 22 4.95 -32.01 56.11
C MET A 22 5.98 -31.11 55.43
N VAL A 23 7.27 -31.29 55.70
CA VAL A 23 8.33 -30.53 55.01
C VAL A 23 8.40 -30.94 53.53
N VAL A 24 8.35 -32.23 53.24
CA VAL A 24 8.38 -32.73 51.85
C VAL A 24 7.18 -32.21 51.06
N THR A 25 5.97 -32.18 51.63
CA THR A 25 4.80 -31.65 50.92
C THR A 25 4.95 -30.16 50.61
N VAL A 26 5.44 -29.36 51.56
CA VAL A 26 5.69 -27.92 51.32
C VAL A 26 6.73 -27.70 50.22
N VAL A 27 7.83 -28.46 50.24
CA VAL A 27 8.87 -28.37 49.20
C VAL A 27 8.33 -28.77 47.83
N VAL A 28 7.54 -29.84 47.74
CA VAL A 28 6.92 -30.27 46.47
C VAL A 28 5.95 -29.20 45.95
N LEU A 29 5.16 -28.57 46.81
CA LEU A 29 4.25 -27.49 46.40
C LEU A 29 5.01 -26.26 45.88
N ILE A 30 6.13 -25.89 46.51
CA ILE A 30 6.98 -24.78 46.05
C ILE A 30 7.63 -25.11 44.70
N LEU A 31 8.14 -26.33 44.51
CA LEU A 31 8.72 -26.73 43.23
C LEU A 31 7.67 -26.76 42.11
N MET A 32 6.47 -27.27 42.40
CA MET A 32 5.38 -27.26 41.43
C MET A 32 4.93 -25.83 41.08
N SER A 33 4.88 -24.91 42.05
CA SER A 33 4.50 -23.52 41.76
C SER A 33 5.51 -22.82 40.84
N ILE A 34 6.81 -23.05 41.05
CA ILE A 34 7.87 -22.52 40.17
C ILE A 34 7.77 -23.13 38.76
N LEU A 35 7.55 -24.44 38.64
CA LEU A 35 7.41 -25.12 37.34
C LEU A 35 6.19 -24.63 36.56
N VAL A 36 5.07 -24.40 37.24
CA VAL A 36 3.86 -23.84 36.62
C VAL A 36 4.12 -22.42 36.13
N ALA A 37 4.74 -21.56 36.95
CA ALA A 37 5.08 -20.20 36.54
C ALA A 37 6.04 -20.17 35.32
N ALA A 38 7.08 -21.01 35.34
CA ALA A 38 8.02 -21.14 34.23
C ALA A 38 7.33 -21.64 32.94
N SER A 39 6.44 -22.62 33.06
CA SER A 39 5.68 -23.17 31.93
C SER A 39 4.71 -22.15 31.33
N SER A 40 4.11 -21.29 32.17
CA SER A 40 3.25 -20.19 31.71
C SER A 40 4.06 -19.18 30.89
N ILE A 41 5.19 -18.71 31.43
CA ILE A 41 6.07 -17.76 30.73
C ILE A 41 6.56 -18.35 29.41
N ALA A 42 6.99 -19.63 29.39
CA ALA A 42 7.42 -20.30 28.17
C ALA A 42 6.30 -20.38 27.13
N THR A 43 5.08 -20.72 27.55
CA THR A 43 3.91 -20.80 26.65
C THR A 43 3.55 -19.44 26.07
N ASP A 44 3.55 -18.38 26.90
CA ASP A 44 3.26 -17.03 26.46
C ASP A 44 4.33 -16.51 25.51
N THR A 45 5.60 -16.81 25.76
CA THR A 45 6.73 -16.49 24.85
C THR A 45 6.55 -17.16 23.50
N VAL A 46 6.21 -18.45 23.46
CA VAL A 46 5.97 -19.18 22.21
C VAL A 46 4.77 -18.61 21.44
N ARG A 47 3.68 -18.26 22.14
CA ARG A 47 2.50 -17.63 21.53
C ARG A 47 2.85 -16.26 20.94
N ALA A 48 3.60 -15.43 21.66
CA ALA A 48 4.04 -14.12 21.18
C ALA A 48 4.97 -14.25 19.97
N ALA A 49 5.94 -15.17 20.02
CA ALA A 49 6.85 -15.44 18.90
C ALA A 49 6.10 -15.93 17.65
N LYS A 50 5.12 -16.84 17.82
CA LYS A 50 4.27 -17.29 16.72
C LYS A 50 3.47 -16.13 16.12
N ALA A 51 2.78 -15.35 16.95
CA ALA A 51 2.00 -14.21 16.49
C ALA A 51 2.86 -13.21 15.70
N GLN A 52 4.07 -12.94 16.19
CA GLN A 52 5.03 -12.08 15.47
C GLN A 52 5.47 -12.68 14.13
N GLY A 53 5.69 -14.00 14.07
CA GLY A 53 6.02 -14.71 12.83
C GLY A 53 4.90 -14.66 11.79
N ASP A 54 3.65 -14.88 12.21
CA ASP A 54 2.48 -14.82 11.33
C ASP A 54 2.29 -13.40 10.76
N HIS A 55 2.46 -12.37 11.60
CA HIS A 55 2.43 -10.97 11.16
C HIS A 55 3.53 -10.64 10.14
N MET A 56 4.75 -11.14 10.34
CA MET A 56 5.85 -10.97 9.37
C MET A 56 5.54 -11.60 8.02
N ALA A 57 4.96 -12.79 8.02
CA ALA A 57 4.61 -13.49 6.79
C ALA A 57 3.55 -12.70 6.01
N GLN A 58 2.53 -12.18 6.70
CA GLN A 58 1.48 -11.35 6.09
C GLN A 58 2.05 -10.05 5.49
N GLU A 59 2.87 -9.30 6.24
CA GLU A 59 3.49 -8.07 5.74
C GLU A 59 4.35 -8.32 4.50
N ARG A 60 5.15 -9.40 4.51
CA ARG A 60 5.97 -9.77 3.35
C ARG A 60 5.12 -10.15 2.14
N ALA A 61 4.01 -10.86 2.34
CA ALA A 61 3.10 -11.22 1.25
C ALA A 61 2.47 -9.96 0.61
N ALA A 62 1.98 -9.02 1.44
CA ALA A 62 1.42 -7.76 0.96
C ALA A 62 2.45 -6.91 0.20
N LEU A 63 3.67 -6.79 0.72
CA LEU A 63 4.76 -6.05 0.06
C LEU A 63 5.24 -6.75 -1.22
N ALA A 64 5.20 -8.07 -1.30
CA ALA A 64 5.55 -8.80 -2.52
C ALA A 64 4.55 -8.52 -3.64
N ILE A 65 3.24 -8.50 -3.34
CA ILE A 65 2.19 -8.14 -4.30
C ILE A 65 2.38 -6.69 -4.76
N LEU A 66 2.56 -5.77 -3.81
CA LEU A 66 2.74 -4.35 -4.11
C LEU A 66 3.99 -4.12 -4.97
N ARG A 67 5.12 -4.74 -4.61
CA ARG A 67 6.37 -4.67 -5.39
C ARG A 67 6.17 -5.19 -6.81
N ARG A 68 5.51 -6.34 -6.96
CA ARG A 68 5.23 -6.92 -8.27
C ARG A 68 4.42 -5.96 -9.14
N ASP A 69 3.37 -5.36 -8.57
CA ASP A 69 2.52 -4.44 -9.32
C ASP A 69 3.25 -3.14 -9.72
N LEU A 70 4.12 -2.61 -8.87
CA LEU A 70 4.97 -1.45 -9.17
C LEU A 70 6.09 -1.74 -10.18
N GLN A 71 6.47 -3.01 -10.38
CA GLN A 71 7.53 -3.39 -11.32
C GLN A 71 7.02 -3.57 -12.75
N TYR A 72 5.71 -3.66 -12.95
CA TYR A 72 5.13 -3.76 -14.30
C TYR A 72 5.20 -2.43 -15.04
N ASP A 73 5.15 -2.52 -16.37
CA ASP A 73 5.05 -1.34 -17.22
C ASP A 73 3.73 -0.60 -16.91
N HIS A 74 3.81 0.72 -16.72
CA HIS A 74 2.66 1.53 -16.38
C HIS A 74 2.01 2.17 -17.61
N PHE A 75 2.81 2.38 -18.66
CA PHE A 75 2.41 3.06 -19.88
C PHE A 75 2.68 2.20 -21.10
N PHE A 76 1.95 2.45 -22.19
CA PHE A 76 2.32 1.86 -23.47
C PHE A 76 3.55 2.51 -24.07
N GLU A 77 4.16 1.76 -24.98
CA GLU A 77 5.26 2.18 -25.81
C GLU A 77 4.89 3.42 -26.63
N GLU A 78 5.75 4.42 -26.55
CA GLU A 78 5.60 5.65 -27.31
C GLU A 78 6.92 6.00 -28.01
N ASP A 79 6.84 6.12 -29.33
CA ASP A 79 7.95 6.56 -30.15
C ASP A 79 8.37 7.99 -29.77
N GLY A 80 9.67 8.17 -29.51
CA GLY A 80 10.26 9.48 -29.16
C GLY A 80 10.51 9.69 -27.67
N LYS A 81 10.08 8.77 -26.78
CA LYS A 81 10.49 8.78 -25.37
C LYS A 81 11.69 7.86 -25.11
N PRO A 82 12.58 8.21 -24.17
CA PRO A 82 13.61 7.28 -23.70
C PRO A 82 12.97 5.97 -23.23
N ASN A 83 13.57 4.83 -23.58
CA ASN A 83 13.04 3.49 -23.27
C ASN A 83 11.57 3.28 -23.66
N LEU A 84 11.10 3.97 -24.71
CA LEU A 84 9.71 3.93 -25.16
C LEU A 84 8.69 4.46 -24.14
N GLY A 85 9.14 5.14 -23.07
CA GLY A 85 8.26 5.77 -22.09
C GLY A 85 7.43 4.82 -21.23
N ARG A 86 7.80 3.53 -21.13
CA ARG A 86 7.00 2.50 -20.44
C ARG A 86 6.99 2.64 -18.92
N ARG A 87 8.06 3.23 -18.36
CA ARG A 87 8.29 3.37 -16.93
C ARG A 87 7.98 4.76 -16.42
N LEU A 88 7.80 4.90 -15.11
CA LEU A 88 7.61 6.19 -14.46
C LEU A 88 8.88 7.02 -14.51
N SER A 89 10.05 6.39 -14.35
CA SER A 89 11.34 7.06 -14.51
C SER A 89 11.56 7.64 -15.90
N ASP A 90 10.85 7.19 -16.94
CA ASP A 90 10.97 7.79 -18.27
C ASP A 90 10.14 9.07 -18.42
N GLN A 91 9.22 9.35 -17.49
CA GLN A 91 8.43 10.58 -17.50
C GLN A 91 9.29 11.76 -17.01
N ARG A 92 9.91 12.46 -17.96
CA ARG A 92 10.79 13.62 -17.70
C ARG A 92 10.02 14.91 -17.47
N THR A 93 9.13 14.91 -16.50
CA THR A 93 8.39 16.11 -16.07
C THR A 93 9.33 17.20 -15.50
N ASN A 94 10.57 16.86 -15.15
CA ASN A 94 11.60 17.83 -14.77
C ASN A 94 12.12 18.68 -15.97
N ASP A 95 11.98 18.20 -17.21
CA ASP A 95 12.46 18.90 -18.41
C ASP A 95 11.43 19.91 -18.97
N LEU A 96 10.31 20.12 -18.24
CA LEU A 96 9.24 21.05 -18.58
C LEU A 96 9.74 22.50 -18.67
N VAL A 97 9.80 23.03 -19.89
CA VAL A 97 10.14 24.45 -20.15
C VAL A 97 8.90 25.19 -20.64
N ALA A 98 8.54 26.26 -19.94
CA ALA A 98 7.54 27.21 -20.42
C ALA A 98 8.14 28.09 -21.53
N ASN A 99 7.59 28.01 -22.73
CA ASN A 99 7.98 28.81 -23.88
C ASN A 99 6.71 29.34 -24.56
N GLY A 100 6.52 30.67 -24.54
CA GLY A 100 5.34 31.31 -25.12
C GLY A 100 4.01 30.89 -24.48
N GLY A 101 3.98 30.65 -23.16
CA GLY A 101 2.79 30.19 -22.42
C GLY A 101 2.46 28.70 -22.61
N LYS A 102 3.30 27.97 -23.35
CA LYS A 102 3.19 26.52 -23.54
C LYS A 102 4.37 25.78 -22.93
N LEU A 103 4.08 24.63 -22.34
CA LEU A 103 5.01 23.65 -21.82
C LEU A 103 5.52 22.83 -23.00
N THR A 104 6.84 22.80 -23.14
CA THR A 104 7.55 22.04 -24.17
C THR A 104 8.38 20.93 -23.51
N ASN A 105 8.88 19.99 -24.32
CA ASN A 105 9.77 18.87 -23.95
C ASN A 105 9.16 17.70 -23.16
N TYR A 106 8.09 17.92 -22.39
CA TYR A 106 7.32 16.81 -21.82
C TYR A 106 6.15 16.48 -22.74
N LYS A 107 5.81 15.20 -22.89
CA LYS A 107 4.56 14.76 -23.49
C LYS A 107 3.92 13.77 -22.51
N PRO A 108 2.69 13.99 -22.05
CA PRO A 108 2.03 13.03 -21.15
C PRO A 108 1.92 11.66 -21.82
N PRO A 109 1.87 10.57 -21.05
CA PRO A 109 1.66 9.23 -21.62
C PRO A 109 0.33 9.18 -22.36
N LEU A 110 0.33 8.61 -23.58
CA LEU A 110 -0.87 8.43 -24.40
C LEU A 110 -1.85 7.39 -23.82
N SER A 111 -1.37 6.50 -22.97
CA SER A 111 -2.16 5.41 -22.41
C SER A 111 -1.59 4.98 -21.08
N GLY A 112 -2.48 4.71 -20.15
CA GLY A 112 -2.13 4.48 -18.75
C GLY A 112 -1.84 5.77 -18.00
N TYR A 113 -1.72 5.64 -16.69
CA TYR A 113 -1.41 6.76 -15.81
C TYR A 113 -0.74 6.26 -14.54
N PHE A 114 -0.06 7.19 -13.86
CA PHE A 114 0.43 6.98 -12.50
C PHE A 114 0.02 8.18 -11.64
N PHE A 115 -0.75 7.89 -10.60
CA PHE A 115 -1.18 8.83 -9.59
C PHE A 115 -0.65 8.41 -8.23
N ALA A 116 -0.19 9.38 -7.46
CA ALA A 116 0.21 9.19 -6.09
C ALA A 116 -0.24 10.36 -5.21
N SER A 117 -0.67 10.05 -3.99
CA SER A 117 -0.85 11.01 -2.92
C SER A 117 0.13 10.64 -1.81
N SER A 118 1.09 11.53 -1.56
CA SER A 118 2.09 11.47 -0.50
C SER A 118 2.15 12.86 0.13
N ILE A 119 1.13 13.15 0.92
CA ILE A 119 0.96 14.44 1.57
C ILE A 119 1.98 14.55 2.71
N PRO A 120 2.72 15.67 2.81
CA PRO A 120 3.60 15.91 3.95
C PRO A 120 2.87 15.82 5.29
N VAL A 121 3.63 15.70 6.37
CA VAL A 121 3.10 15.65 7.73
C VAL A 121 2.28 16.92 8.03
N ASP A 122 1.03 16.73 8.44
CA ASP A 122 0.05 17.80 8.68
C ASP A 122 -0.52 17.80 10.11
N ASN A 123 -0.12 16.83 10.93
CA ASN A 123 -0.60 16.57 12.29
C ASN A 123 -2.12 16.29 12.41
N VAL A 124 -2.80 16.02 11.30
CA VAL A 124 -4.23 15.65 11.26
C VAL A 124 -4.38 14.24 10.70
N SER A 125 -4.00 14.05 9.43
CA SER A 125 -4.06 12.76 8.74
C SER A 125 -2.70 12.08 8.72
N ASN A 126 -1.63 12.88 8.71
CA ASN A 126 -0.24 12.46 8.74
C ASN A 126 0.39 13.01 10.02
N PHE A 127 0.60 12.14 10.99
CA PHE A 127 0.99 12.51 12.35
C PHE A 127 2.49 12.42 12.54
N TYR A 128 3.12 13.51 13.00
CA TYR A 128 4.52 13.48 13.43
C TYR A 128 4.64 12.76 14.76
N GLU A 129 5.42 11.68 14.83
CA GLU A 129 5.64 10.95 16.08
C GLU A 129 6.87 11.43 16.85
N GLY A 130 7.62 12.39 16.30
CA GLY A 130 8.86 12.87 16.88
C GLY A 130 10.10 12.28 16.22
N VAL A 131 11.23 12.60 16.81
CA VAL A 131 12.54 12.04 16.47
C VAL A 131 12.79 10.88 17.43
N ASP A 132 13.23 9.73 16.91
CA ASP A 132 13.67 8.63 17.77
C ASP A 132 15.02 8.92 18.44
N GLY A 133 15.50 7.99 19.26
CA GLY A 133 16.78 8.14 19.98
C GLY A 133 18.00 8.18 19.05
N GLU A 134 17.83 7.86 17.77
CA GLU A 134 18.88 7.80 16.76
C GLU A 134 18.87 9.05 15.85
N GLY A 135 17.91 9.97 16.06
CA GLY A 135 17.81 11.18 15.26
C GLY A 135 16.91 11.04 14.03
N PHE A 136 16.25 9.89 13.83
CA PHE A 136 15.37 9.66 12.69
C PHE A 136 13.96 10.17 12.98
N GLN A 137 13.40 10.88 12.00
CA GLN A 137 12.05 11.41 12.11
C GLN A 137 11.03 10.31 11.79
N SER A 138 10.10 10.08 12.70
CA SER A 138 9.01 9.12 12.50
C SER A 138 7.70 9.84 12.20
N SER A 139 6.96 9.35 11.21
CA SER A 139 5.60 9.82 10.94
C SER A 139 4.66 8.66 10.64
N ARG A 140 3.36 8.87 10.88
CA ARG A 140 2.31 7.95 10.47
C ARG A 140 1.45 8.60 9.41
N SER A 141 1.19 7.90 8.33
CA SER A 141 0.33 8.38 7.26
C SER A 141 -0.92 7.53 7.10
N GLY A 142 -2.08 8.16 7.26
CA GLY A 142 -3.39 7.53 7.07
C GLY A 142 -4.00 7.76 5.68
N ASN A 143 -3.47 8.72 4.91
CA ASN A 143 -4.12 9.24 3.69
C ASN A 143 -3.28 9.09 2.42
N HIS A 144 -2.15 8.37 2.46
CA HIS A 144 -1.37 8.12 1.25
C HIS A 144 -2.11 7.14 0.34
N VAL A 145 -2.00 7.39 -0.97
CA VAL A 145 -2.66 6.60 -2.01
C VAL A 145 -1.67 6.37 -3.13
N LEU A 146 -1.64 5.16 -3.66
CA LEU A 146 -1.03 4.85 -4.95
C LEU A 146 -2.11 4.38 -5.89
N GLN A 147 -2.14 4.89 -7.10
CA GLN A 147 -3.12 4.49 -8.09
C GLN A 147 -2.48 4.56 -9.48
N PHE A 148 -2.40 3.45 -10.18
CA PHE A 148 -1.68 3.39 -11.45
C PHE A 148 -2.21 2.27 -12.32
N THR A 149 -1.87 2.31 -13.59
CA THR A 149 -2.12 1.20 -14.50
C THR A 149 -0.95 0.22 -14.51
N ILE A 150 -1.25 -1.06 -14.73
CA ILE A 150 -0.26 -2.11 -14.94
C ILE A 150 -0.53 -2.80 -16.27
N ILE A 151 0.55 -3.13 -16.96
CA ILE A 151 0.53 -3.91 -18.20
C ILE A 151 1.38 -5.15 -17.95
N VAL A 152 0.73 -6.31 -17.89
CA VAL A 152 1.43 -7.58 -17.81
C VAL A 152 1.86 -8.03 -19.21
N PRO A 153 3.04 -8.64 -19.37
CA PRO A 153 3.58 -9.01 -20.69
C PRO A 153 2.72 -10.05 -21.45
N GLY A 154 1.75 -10.67 -20.77
CA GLY A 154 0.90 -11.71 -21.33
C GLY A 154 1.65 -13.05 -21.48
N GLY A 155 1.08 -13.93 -22.31
CA GLY A 155 1.63 -15.26 -22.56
C GLY A 155 1.19 -16.28 -21.50
N ALA A 156 2.11 -16.66 -20.61
CA ALA A 156 1.89 -17.70 -19.60
C ALA A 156 0.72 -17.35 -18.65
N PRO A 157 0.00 -18.34 -18.09
CA PRO A 157 -1.16 -18.10 -17.23
C PRO A 157 -0.87 -17.18 -16.03
N GLU A 158 0.34 -17.23 -15.47
CA GLU A 158 0.78 -16.37 -14.36
C GLU A 158 0.93 -14.89 -14.73
N ASN A 159 1.08 -14.58 -16.03
CA ASN A 159 1.19 -13.22 -16.57
C ASN A 159 -0.15 -12.71 -17.11
N ARG A 160 -1.26 -13.20 -16.55
CA ARG A 160 -2.61 -12.78 -16.92
C ARG A 160 -3.35 -12.30 -15.69
N LEU A 161 -4.17 -11.28 -15.89
CA LEU A 161 -5.04 -10.74 -14.86
C LEU A 161 -6.43 -11.33 -15.06
N THR A 162 -7.03 -11.81 -13.98
CA THR A 162 -8.37 -12.42 -14.01
C THR A 162 -9.33 -11.60 -13.18
N ALA A 163 -10.54 -11.42 -13.69
CA ALA A 163 -11.67 -10.85 -12.97
C ALA A 163 -12.85 -11.81 -13.03
N ASP A 164 -13.36 -12.18 -11.86
CA ASP A 164 -14.60 -12.92 -11.75
C ASP A 164 -15.77 -11.93 -11.68
N VAL A 165 -16.52 -11.82 -12.77
CA VAL A 165 -17.78 -11.07 -12.78
C VAL A 165 -18.89 -12.05 -12.40
N PRO A 166 -19.64 -11.83 -11.31
CA PRO A 166 -20.81 -12.62 -11.01
C PRO A 166 -21.90 -12.32 -12.05
N PHE A 167 -22.21 -13.30 -12.89
CA PHE A 167 -23.32 -13.19 -13.84
C PHE A 167 -24.58 -13.78 -13.20
N GLN A 168 -25.71 -13.06 -13.27
CA GLN A 168 -27.02 -13.64 -12.97
C GLN A 168 -27.44 -14.54 -14.13
N ASN A 169 -26.79 -15.69 -14.28
CA ASN A 169 -27.23 -16.66 -15.27
C ASN A 169 -28.41 -17.46 -14.68
N PRO A 170 -29.60 -17.47 -15.32
CA PRO A 170 -30.76 -18.24 -14.86
C PRO A 170 -30.54 -19.76 -14.84
N LEU A 171 -29.42 -20.28 -15.36
CA LEU A 171 -29.12 -21.71 -15.49
C LEU A 171 -27.98 -22.23 -14.58
N ASN A 172 -27.63 -21.56 -13.47
CA ASN A 172 -26.56 -22.00 -12.55
C ASN A 172 -25.18 -22.24 -13.23
N SER A 173 -24.92 -21.58 -14.36
CA SER A 173 -23.61 -21.72 -15.02
C SER A 173 -22.53 -21.02 -14.19
N PRO A 174 -21.31 -21.60 -14.10
CA PRO A 174 -20.23 -21.01 -13.33
C PRO A 174 -19.87 -19.60 -13.82
N SER A 175 -19.43 -18.73 -12.91
CA SER A 175 -18.87 -17.42 -13.24
C SER A 175 -17.79 -17.57 -14.29
N TYR A 176 -17.83 -16.75 -15.35
CA TYR A 176 -16.81 -16.76 -16.39
C TYR A 176 -15.68 -15.80 -15.99
N PRO A 177 -14.46 -16.30 -15.73
CA PRO A 177 -13.33 -15.42 -15.46
C PRO A 177 -13.00 -14.67 -16.75
N ILE A 178 -13.05 -13.34 -16.69
CA ILE A 178 -12.57 -12.48 -17.76
C ILE A 178 -11.06 -12.35 -17.58
N ILE A 179 -10.31 -12.60 -18.65
CA ILE A 179 -8.85 -12.60 -18.64
C ILE A 179 -8.37 -11.41 -19.46
N GLY A 180 -7.50 -10.59 -18.88
CA GLY A 180 -6.89 -9.43 -19.53
C GLY A 180 -5.40 -9.29 -19.24
N THR A 181 -4.75 -8.37 -19.96
CA THR A 181 -3.32 -8.03 -19.76
C THR A 181 -3.11 -6.65 -19.16
N CYS A 182 -4.17 -5.87 -18.98
CA CYS A 182 -4.11 -4.52 -18.46
C CYS A 182 -5.07 -4.38 -17.30
N ALA A 183 -4.66 -3.67 -16.26
CA ALA A 183 -5.53 -3.29 -15.17
C ALA A 183 -5.15 -1.93 -14.60
N GLU A 184 -6.12 -1.31 -13.97
CA GLU A 184 -5.92 -0.24 -13.02
C GLU A 184 -5.81 -0.85 -11.61
N VAL A 185 -4.81 -0.42 -10.84
CA VAL A 185 -4.58 -0.85 -9.47
C VAL A 185 -4.53 0.36 -8.56
N ALA A 186 -5.18 0.27 -7.40
CA ALA A 186 -5.15 1.29 -6.35
C ALA A 186 -4.82 0.68 -4.99
N TYR A 187 -3.94 1.33 -4.24
CA TYR A 187 -3.59 1.02 -2.86
C TYR A 187 -3.97 2.20 -1.96
N PHE A 188 -4.79 1.94 -0.96
CA PHE A 188 -5.22 2.96 0.01
C PHE A 188 -5.64 2.33 1.33
N LEU A 189 -5.70 3.16 2.37
CA LEU A 189 -6.14 2.75 3.70
C LEU A 189 -7.64 3.03 3.89
N VAL A 190 -8.31 2.09 4.55
CA VAL A 190 -9.71 2.25 4.97
C VAL A 190 -9.82 2.06 6.48
N GLY A 191 -10.50 2.99 7.17
CA GLY A 191 -10.65 2.96 8.63
C GLY A 191 -11.21 1.65 9.16
N ASN A 192 -10.64 1.17 10.27
CA ASN A 192 -10.96 -0.12 10.90
C ASN A 192 -10.83 -0.04 12.44
N GLY A 193 -11.41 1.01 13.02
CA GLY A 193 -11.43 1.27 14.46
C GLY A 193 -10.09 1.79 15.00
N THR A 194 -9.88 1.64 16.31
CA THR A 194 -8.70 2.14 17.03
C THR A 194 -8.02 1.04 17.84
N THR A 195 -6.74 1.23 18.15
CA THR A 195 -6.02 0.45 19.17
C THR A 195 -6.49 0.86 20.56
N PRO A 196 -6.21 0.06 21.62
CA PRO A 196 -6.49 0.48 23.00
C PRO A 196 -5.82 1.81 23.40
N GLY A 197 -4.72 2.19 22.73
CA GLY A 197 -4.04 3.47 22.91
C GLY A 197 -4.60 4.62 22.06
N GLY A 198 -5.76 4.46 21.42
CA GLY A 198 -6.41 5.50 20.62
C GLY A 198 -5.83 5.69 19.21
N VAL A 199 -4.78 4.96 18.82
CA VAL A 199 -4.23 5.04 17.45
C VAL A 199 -5.20 4.42 16.46
N ASN A 200 -5.56 5.14 15.39
CA ASN A 200 -6.40 4.63 14.31
C ASN A 200 -5.77 3.40 13.65
N LYS A 201 -6.61 2.40 13.37
CA LYS A 201 -6.28 1.22 12.62
C LYS A 201 -7.00 1.27 11.28
N TYR A 202 -6.40 0.66 10.28
CA TYR A 202 -6.87 0.63 8.92
C TYR A 202 -6.78 -0.80 8.37
N LYS A 203 -7.47 -1.02 7.26
CA LYS A 203 -7.26 -2.10 6.32
C LYS A 203 -6.46 -1.54 5.14
N LEU A 204 -5.38 -2.21 4.75
CA LEU A 204 -4.72 -1.90 3.48
C LEU A 204 -5.48 -2.62 2.37
N ILE A 205 -6.11 -1.82 1.52
CA ILE A 205 -6.89 -2.32 0.39
C ILE A 205 -6.05 -2.19 -0.87
N ARG A 206 -6.03 -3.26 -1.64
CA ARG A 206 -5.64 -3.26 -3.04
C ARG A 206 -6.89 -3.45 -3.87
N ARG A 207 -7.24 -2.47 -4.70
CA ARG A 207 -8.36 -2.57 -5.65
C ARG A 207 -7.80 -2.74 -7.05
N GLN A 208 -8.31 -3.72 -7.78
CA GLN A 208 -7.89 -4.00 -9.16
C GLN A 208 -9.10 -4.01 -10.10
N ARG A 209 -9.02 -3.26 -11.20
CA ARG A 209 -10.01 -3.28 -12.28
C ARG A 209 -9.35 -3.63 -13.59
N LEU A 210 -9.82 -4.67 -14.27
CA LEU A 210 -9.34 -4.97 -15.63
C LEU A 210 -9.65 -3.80 -16.56
N ALA A 211 -8.71 -3.49 -17.44
CA ALA A 211 -8.83 -2.47 -18.48
C ALA A 211 -8.65 -3.14 -19.85
N ALA A 212 -9.33 -2.64 -20.88
CA ALA A 212 -9.03 -3.09 -22.23
C ALA A 212 -7.66 -2.56 -22.66
N ARG A 213 -6.87 -3.38 -23.35
CA ARG A 213 -5.55 -2.95 -23.82
C ARG A 213 -5.69 -1.83 -24.85
N ASN A 214 -6.55 -2.02 -25.85
CA ASN A 214 -6.73 -1.07 -26.94
C ASN A 214 -8.23 -0.90 -27.28
N VAL A 215 -8.50 -0.14 -28.34
CA VAL A 215 -9.85 0.10 -28.86
C VAL A 215 -10.51 -1.13 -29.48
N ASP A 216 -9.73 -2.14 -29.86
CA ASP A 216 -10.21 -3.36 -30.52
C ASP A 216 -10.68 -4.42 -29.49
N ASP A 217 -10.00 -4.49 -28.34
CA ASP A 217 -10.34 -5.40 -27.24
C ASP A 217 -11.57 -4.92 -26.46
N ALA A 218 -11.77 -3.60 -26.35
CA ALA A 218 -12.86 -3.01 -25.57
C ALA A 218 -14.26 -3.47 -26.00
N PRO A 219 -14.60 -3.52 -27.32
CA PRO A 219 -15.86 -4.09 -27.79
C PRO A 219 -16.05 -5.56 -27.42
N ALA A 220 -15.01 -6.38 -27.43
CA ALA A 220 -15.11 -7.81 -27.09
C ALA A 220 -15.52 -8.00 -25.62
N TYR A 221 -14.89 -7.27 -24.70
CA TYR A 221 -15.27 -7.28 -23.28
C TYR A 221 -16.67 -6.69 -23.05
N SER A 222 -17.00 -5.60 -23.74
CA SER A 222 -18.31 -4.95 -23.61
C SER A 222 -19.44 -5.87 -24.06
N ASN A 223 -19.27 -6.55 -25.20
CA ASN A 223 -20.23 -7.52 -25.70
C ASN A 223 -20.43 -8.67 -24.70
N LEU A 224 -19.34 -9.20 -24.14
CA LEU A 224 -19.41 -10.26 -23.12
C LEU A 224 -20.21 -9.82 -21.89
N LEU A 225 -19.98 -8.61 -21.39
CA LEU A 225 -20.73 -8.07 -20.24
C LEU A 225 -22.22 -7.88 -20.56
N ASN A 226 -22.52 -7.36 -21.74
CA ASN A 226 -23.87 -6.99 -22.15
C ASN A 226 -24.73 -8.23 -22.49
N THR A 227 -24.13 -9.29 -23.04
CA THR A 227 -24.84 -10.55 -23.35
C THR A 227 -25.03 -11.45 -22.14
N SER A 228 -24.16 -11.34 -21.13
CA SER A 228 -24.13 -12.30 -20.02
C SER A 228 -25.06 -11.93 -18.85
N GLY A 229 -25.84 -10.85 -18.97
CA GLY A 229 -26.78 -10.42 -17.92
C GLY A 229 -26.07 -10.05 -16.61
N ALA A 230 -24.90 -9.40 -16.71
CA ALA A 230 -24.18 -8.93 -15.52
C ALA A 230 -25.08 -7.98 -14.71
N ASN A 231 -25.08 -8.15 -13.39
CA ASN A 231 -25.77 -7.24 -12.49
C ASN A 231 -25.22 -5.81 -12.67
N ALA A 232 -26.09 -4.79 -12.62
CA ALA A 232 -25.72 -3.40 -12.86
C ALA A 232 -24.54 -2.89 -12.00
N ASN A 233 -24.37 -3.47 -10.81
CA ASN A 233 -23.43 -2.96 -9.82
C ASN A 233 -22.06 -3.65 -9.84
N ASP A 234 -21.95 -4.87 -10.38
CA ASP A 234 -20.78 -5.73 -10.15
C ASP A 234 -19.62 -5.45 -11.15
N PRO A 235 -19.87 -5.28 -12.48
CA PRO A 235 -18.78 -5.01 -13.44
C PRO A 235 -17.94 -3.78 -13.12
N PRO A 236 -18.49 -2.62 -12.69
CA PRO A 236 -17.67 -1.46 -12.32
C PRO A 236 -16.69 -1.70 -11.16
N GLU A 237 -16.88 -2.75 -10.36
CA GLU A 237 -16.01 -3.09 -9.24
C GLU A 237 -14.74 -3.83 -9.69
N VAL A 238 -14.86 -4.71 -10.70
CA VAL A 238 -13.77 -5.58 -11.19
C VAL A 238 -13.25 -5.19 -12.57
N MET A 239 -13.95 -4.33 -13.30
CA MET A 239 -13.60 -3.88 -14.64
C MET A 239 -13.75 -2.36 -14.76
N ALA A 240 -12.86 -1.75 -15.52
CA ALA A 240 -12.93 -0.34 -15.86
C ALA A 240 -14.01 -0.15 -16.93
N VAL A 241 -15.25 0.10 -16.51
CA VAL A 241 -16.38 0.31 -17.42
C VAL A 241 -17.07 1.65 -17.16
N THR A 242 -17.77 2.15 -18.17
CA THR A 242 -18.74 3.25 -18.08
C THR A 242 -20.11 2.77 -18.55
N GLY A 243 -21.15 3.57 -18.26
CA GLY A 243 -22.53 3.21 -18.55
C GLY A 243 -23.19 2.40 -17.43
N ALA A 244 -24.35 1.82 -17.73
CA ALA A 244 -25.14 1.00 -16.82
C ALA A 244 -25.65 -0.24 -17.55
N ALA A 245 -25.98 -1.31 -16.83
CA ALA A 245 -26.55 -2.50 -17.44
C ALA A 245 -27.82 -2.16 -18.25
N PRO A 246 -28.01 -2.76 -19.43
CA PRO A 246 -27.18 -3.79 -20.07
C PRO A 246 -26.14 -3.21 -21.06
N ASN A 247 -25.82 -1.91 -21.00
CA ASN A 247 -24.98 -1.21 -21.96
C ASN A 247 -23.67 -0.74 -21.32
N PHE A 248 -22.88 -1.68 -20.82
CA PHE A 248 -21.53 -1.38 -20.36
C PHE A 248 -20.62 -1.10 -21.55
N LYS A 249 -19.81 -0.04 -21.40
CA LYS A 249 -18.70 0.26 -22.29
C LYS A 249 -17.40 0.04 -21.52
N MET A 250 -16.61 -0.94 -21.95
CA MET A 250 -15.28 -1.17 -21.43
C MET A 250 -14.37 0.00 -21.78
N LEU A 251 -13.63 0.47 -20.77
CA LEU A 251 -12.62 1.50 -20.92
C LEU A 251 -11.29 0.87 -21.31
N ASN A 252 -10.64 1.49 -22.29
CA ASN A 252 -9.26 1.15 -22.64
C ASN A 252 -8.25 2.01 -21.86
N MET A 253 -6.96 1.65 -21.98
CA MET A 253 -5.87 2.35 -21.30
C MET A 253 -5.73 3.84 -21.66
N ASN A 254 -6.14 4.26 -22.87
CA ASN A 254 -6.16 5.67 -23.26
C ASN A 254 -7.28 6.40 -22.52
N GLU A 255 -8.48 5.81 -22.41
CA GLU A 255 -9.60 6.41 -21.70
C GLU A 255 -9.37 6.52 -20.19
N LEU A 256 -8.53 5.65 -19.60
CA LEU A 256 -8.13 5.71 -18.19
C LEU A 256 -7.19 6.88 -17.84
N THR A 257 -6.63 7.56 -18.85
CA THR A 257 -5.86 8.79 -18.62
C THR A 257 -6.74 9.87 -17.97
N LEU A 258 -8.04 9.92 -18.30
CA LEU A 258 -9.00 10.85 -17.72
C LEU A 258 -9.35 10.47 -16.28
N ALA A 259 -9.13 11.37 -15.31
CA ALA A 259 -9.35 11.00 -13.91
C ALA A 259 -10.81 10.75 -13.52
N THR A 260 -11.78 11.20 -14.33
CA THR A 260 -13.21 10.85 -14.18
C THR A 260 -13.50 9.37 -14.45
N ASN A 261 -12.65 8.69 -15.23
CA ASN A 261 -12.78 7.28 -15.57
C ASN A 261 -12.03 6.36 -14.58
N ARG A 262 -11.19 6.95 -13.73
CA ARG A 262 -10.36 6.24 -12.77
C ARG A 262 -11.17 5.83 -11.53
N VAL A 263 -10.65 4.86 -10.80
CA VAL A 263 -11.31 4.34 -9.62
C VAL A 263 -11.31 5.36 -8.48
N ALA A 264 -12.44 5.47 -7.77
CA ALA A 264 -12.58 6.38 -6.64
C ALA A 264 -11.68 5.98 -5.47
N ARG A 265 -11.08 6.97 -4.79
CA ARG A 265 -9.95 6.76 -3.86
C ARG A 265 -10.33 6.66 -2.38
N THR A 266 -11.59 6.88 -1.99
CA THR A 266 -11.89 7.33 -0.61
C THR A 266 -12.93 6.55 0.17
N THR A 267 -13.72 5.65 -0.41
CA THR A 267 -14.75 4.94 0.38
C THR A 267 -15.01 3.51 -0.09
N ILE A 268 -15.16 2.63 0.91
CA ILE A 268 -15.69 1.27 0.78
C ILE A 268 -16.80 1.14 1.83
N PRO A 269 -18.07 1.39 1.46
CA PRO A 269 -19.16 1.27 2.43
C PRO A 269 -19.46 -0.19 2.82
N THR A 270 -19.14 -1.15 1.94
CA THR A 270 -19.38 -2.59 2.12
C THR A 270 -18.33 -3.38 1.34
N TYR A 271 -18.10 -4.65 1.69
CA TYR A 271 -17.26 -5.56 0.88
C TYR A 271 -17.68 -5.52 -0.59
N ARG A 272 -16.72 -5.34 -1.50
CA ARG A 272 -16.90 -5.32 -2.95
C ARG A 272 -16.06 -6.38 -3.63
N ILE A 273 -16.52 -6.84 -4.78
CA ILE A 273 -15.80 -7.80 -5.61
C ILE A 273 -14.65 -7.05 -6.31
N GLY A 274 -13.44 -7.62 -6.32
CA GLY A 274 -12.25 -6.93 -6.89
C GLY A 274 -11.43 -6.10 -5.91
N GLU A 275 -11.77 -6.18 -4.61
CA GLU A 275 -10.98 -5.60 -3.53
C GLU A 275 -10.29 -6.69 -2.71
N ASP A 276 -8.97 -6.66 -2.69
CA ASP A 276 -8.16 -7.50 -1.85
C ASP A 276 -7.82 -6.75 -0.55
N ILE A 277 -8.25 -7.29 0.60
CA ILE A 277 -7.72 -6.84 1.89
C ILE A 277 -6.36 -7.49 2.07
N LEU A 278 -5.29 -6.73 1.81
CA LEU A 278 -3.93 -7.24 1.92
C LEU A 278 -3.50 -7.40 3.38
N LEU A 279 -3.88 -6.44 4.23
CA LEU A 279 -3.51 -6.42 5.64
C LEU A 279 -4.62 -5.83 6.50
N HIS A 280 -4.75 -6.37 7.71
CA HIS A 280 -5.58 -5.83 8.77
C HIS A 280 -4.71 -5.13 9.83
N ASN A 281 -5.33 -4.23 10.60
CA ASN A 281 -4.69 -3.52 11.72
C ASN A 281 -3.47 -2.69 11.29
N VAL A 282 -3.49 -2.16 10.06
CA VAL A 282 -2.45 -1.24 9.58
C VAL A 282 -2.59 0.09 10.31
N THR A 283 -1.54 0.63 10.89
CA THR A 283 -1.54 1.94 11.55
C THR A 283 -0.93 3.04 10.70
N SER A 284 -0.14 2.67 9.68
CA SER A 284 0.45 3.61 8.72
C SER A 284 0.73 2.93 7.38
N PHE A 285 0.42 3.63 6.30
CA PHE A 285 0.90 3.35 4.95
C PHE A 285 1.52 4.64 4.44
N GLU A 286 2.85 4.67 4.45
CA GLU A 286 3.63 5.83 4.03
C GLU A 286 4.34 5.48 2.73
N VAL A 287 4.26 6.40 1.78
CA VAL A 287 4.83 6.28 0.44
C VAL A 287 5.68 7.51 0.23
N LYS A 288 6.97 7.31 -0.01
CA LYS A 288 7.94 8.35 -0.34
C LYS A 288 8.53 8.06 -1.70
N PHE A 289 8.98 9.10 -2.37
CA PHE A 289 9.48 9.03 -3.73
C PHE A 289 10.90 9.59 -3.79
N THR A 290 11.66 9.13 -4.75
CA THR A 290 13.00 9.63 -5.04
C THR A 290 13.12 10.02 -6.51
N GLY A 291 14.11 10.84 -6.82
CA GLY A 291 14.35 11.40 -8.14
C GLY A 291 15.57 12.30 -8.18
N PRO A 292 15.94 12.81 -9.37
CA PRO A 292 16.92 13.89 -9.49
C PRO A 292 16.48 15.08 -8.64
N GLN A 293 17.43 15.70 -7.97
CA GLN A 293 17.14 16.84 -7.12
C GLN A 293 16.66 18.03 -7.98
N VAL A 294 15.50 18.58 -7.66
CA VAL A 294 14.93 19.77 -8.31
C VAL A 294 14.81 20.89 -7.29
N THR A 295 15.15 22.12 -7.68
CA THR A 295 14.95 23.37 -6.90
C THR A 295 13.70 24.10 -7.38
N GLY A 296 13.14 25.04 -6.60
CA GLY A 296 11.90 25.72 -7.00
C GLY A 296 10.65 24.91 -6.68
N VAL A 297 10.79 23.86 -5.86
CA VAL A 297 9.71 22.95 -5.48
C VAL A 297 9.17 23.34 -4.13
N GLY A 298 8.16 24.21 -4.17
CA GLY A 298 7.62 24.77 -2.95
C GLY A 298 6.94 23.72 -2.09
N TRP A 299 7.13 23.83 -0.77
CA TRP A 299 6.48 22.95 0.20
C TRP A 299 5.24 23.63 0.77
N GLY A 300 4.14 22.88 0.80
CA GLY A 300 2.90 23.37 1.37
C GLY A 300 3.02 23.59 2.87
N VAL A 301 2.85 24.83 3.31
CA VAL A 301 2.58 25.17 4.71
C VAL A 301 1.10 24.89 4.96
N ARG A 302 0.80 24.00 5.90
CA ARG A 302 -0.58 23.65 6.27
C ARG A 302 -0.96 24.27 7.61
N ASP A 303 -2.22 24.63 7.77
CA ASP A 303 -2.77 25.04 9.07
C ASP A 303 -2.98 23.83 9.99
N ASN A 304 -3.47 24.09 11.21
CA ASN A 304 -3.79 23.04 12.18
C ASN A 304 -4.92 22.10 11.75
N ASN A 305 -5.67 22.44 10.69
CA ASN A 305 -6.72 21.62 10.11
C ASN A 305 -6.22 20.81 8.89
N GLY A 306 -4.92 20.90 8.58
CA GLY A 306 -4.30 20.25 7.43
C GLY A 306 -4.61 20.93 6.10
N ALA A 307 -5.27 22.09 6.09
CA ALA A 307 -5.55 22.84 4.87
C ALA A 307 -4.26 23.54 4.39
N LEU A 308 -4.00 23.49 3.09
CA LEU A 308 -2.86 24.18 2.49
C LEU A 308 -3.08 25.71 2.55
N VAL A 309 -2.22 26.42 3.28
CA VAL A 309 -2.32 27.88 3.49
C VAL A 309 -1.42 28.64 2.54
N SER A 310 -0.18 28.19 2.38
CA SER A 310 0.81 28.84 1.51
C SER A 310 1.83 27.83 1.01
N ILE A 311 2.64 28.23 0.04
CA ILE A 311 3.77 27.45 -0.44
C ILE A 311 5.03 28.30 -0.25
N ASP A 312 6.00 27.80 0.52
CA ASP A 312 7.27 28.48 0.73
C ASP A 312 8.31 28.00 -0.29
N THR A 313 8.61 28.85 -1.27
CA THR A 313 9.67 28.65 -2.28
C THR A 313 10.97 29.38 -1.95
N SER A 314 11.02 30.11 -0.83
CA SER A 314 12.19 30.90 -0.43
C SER A 314 13.12 30.14 0.52
N SER A 315 12.63 29.02 1.07
CA SER A 315 13.38 28.17 1.98
C SER A 315 14.54 27.46 1.28
N PRO A 316 15.71 27.27 1.93
CA PRO A 316 16.73 26.33 1.47
C PRO A 316 16.19 24.88 1.36
N ASN A 317 15.02 24.60 1.94
CA ASN A 317 14.28 23.34 1.79
C ASN A 317 13.43 23.26 0.52
N ASP A 318 13.45 24.26 -0.37
CA ASP A 318 12.75 24.30 -1.68
C ASP A 318 13.40 23.35 -2.72
N ARG A 319 13.83 22.18 -2.24
CA ARG A 319 14.49 21.11 -2.97
C ARG A 319 13.72 19.82 -2.74
N TRP A 320 13.57 19.03 -3.79
CA TRP A 320 12.97 17.71 -3.73
C TRP A 320 13.86 16.72 -4.49
N PRO A 321 14.20 15.57 -3.90
CA PRO A 321 14.03 15.21 -2.49
C PRO A 321 14.80 16.14 -1.54
N ARG A 322 14.29 16.41 -0.33
CA ARG A 322 15.02 17.20 0.67
C ARG A 322 16.25 16.45 1.17
N LEU A 323 17.35 17.17 1.41
CA LEU A 323 18.64 16.63 1.87
C LEU A 323 18.54 16.05 3.29
N PHE A 324 19.53 15.22 3.66
CA PHE A 324 19.54 14.47 4.92
C PHE A 324 19.38 15.31 6.19
N THR A 325 19.81 16.58 6.17
CA THR A 325 19.69 17.49 7.31
C THR A 325 18.25 17.76 7.73
N THR A 326 17.29 17.62 6.81
CA THR A 326 15.86 17.83 7.07
C THR A 326 14.99 16.63 6.70
N ASN A 327 15.59 15.60 6.11
CA ASN A 327 14.93 14.37 5.71
C ASN A 327 15.82 13.16 6.01
N THR A 328 15.49 12.50 7.10
CA THR A 328 16.16 11.29 7.57
C THR A 328 16.08 10.10 6.62
N ASP A 329 15.21 10.18 5.62
CA ASP A 329 14.97 9.14 4.63
C ASP A 329 15.60 9.43 3.26
N TYR A 330 16.44 10.47 3.16
CA TYR A 330 17.13 10.81 1.91
C TYR A 330 17.79 9.57 1.28
N PRO A 331 17.56 9.29 -0.02
CA PRO A 331 17.01 10.20 -1.03
C PRO A 331 15.50 10.12 -1.24
N TYR A 332 14.72 9.53 -0.33
CA TYR A 332 13.27 9.40 -0.43
C TYR A 332 12.55 10.48 0.38
N ASP A 333 11.57 11.14 -0.22
CA ASP A 333 10.81 12.20 0.43
C ASP A 333 9.32 12.16 0.04
N ASN A 334 8.47 12.85 0.79
CA ASN A 334 7.08 13.04 0.41
C ASN A 334 6.99 13.89 -0.87
N LEU A 335 5.84 13.90 -1.53
CA LEU A 335 5.66 14.73 -2.73
C LEU A 335 5.58 16.22 -2.32
N PRO A 336 6.21 17.13 -3.09
CA PRO A 336 6.19 18.56 -2.79
C PRO A 336 4.79 19.16 -3.07
N TYR A 337 4.63 20.47 -2.85
CA TYR A 337 3.37 21.21 -3.05
C TYR A 337 2.20 20.66 -2.20
N ASP A 338 1.11 20.25 -2.86
CA ASP A 338 -0.09 19.66 -2.25
C ASP A 338 0.05 18.17 -1.90
N GLY A 339 1.19 17.53 -2.22
CA GLY A 339 1.41 16.10 -2.00
C GLY A 339 0.83 15.16 -3.06
N ASN A 340 0.17 15.67 -4.11
CA ASN A 340 -0.38 14.82 -5.19
C ASN A 340 0.52 14.80 -6.42
N TYR A 341 0.68 13.67 -7.09
CA TYR A 341 1.38 13.58 -8.36
C TYR A 341 0.49 12.82 -9.34
N ASP A 342 0.41 13.32 -10.57
CA ASP A 342 -0.35 12.70 -11.65
C ASP A 342 0.46 12.85 -12.94
N THR A 343 0.74 11.76 -13.63
CA THR A 343 1.44 11.82 -14.93
C THR A 343 0.57 12.43 -16.03
N PHE A 344 -0.74 12.53 -15.82
CA PHE A 344 -1.68 13.04 -16.81
C PHE A 344 -2.50 14.21 -16.27
N HIS A 345 -2.75 15.20 -17.12
CA HIS A 345 -3.65 16.32 -16.84
C HIS A 345 -4.82 16.31 -17.82
N GLN A 346 -6.05 16.42 -17.30
CA GLN A 346 -7.33 16.08 -17.94
C GLN A 346 -7.75 16.92 -19.16
N ASN A 347 -6.97 17.90 -19.58
CA ASN A 347 -7.42 18.88 -20.56
C ASN A 347 -6.67 18.72 -21.89
N ALA A 348 -7.36 19.00 -23.00
CA ALA A 348 -6.78 19.13 -24.35
C ALA A 348 -5.61 20.15 -24.43
N ASN A 349 -5.43 20.90 -23.35
CA ASN A 349 -4.48 21.98 -23.16
C ASN A 349 -3.48 21.67 -22.04
N TRP A 350 -3.10 20.40 -21.82
CA TRP A 350 -2.11 20.01 -20.80
C TRP A 350 -0.81 20.83 -20.91
N ASP A 351 -0.50 21.27 -22.13
CA ASP A 351 0.64 22.10 -22.48
C ASP A 351 0.51 23.55 -21.98
N LEU A 352 -0.61 24.02 -21.45
CA LEU A 352 -0.66 25.39 -20.92
C LEU A 352 0.17 25.52 -19.64
N GLU A 353 0.95 26.59 -19.54
CA GLU A 353 1.73 26.93 -18.34
C GLU A 353 0.86 27.05 -17.09
N ALA A 354 -0.42 27.40 -17.24
CA ALA A 354 -1.39 27.45 -16.14
C ALA A 354 -1.66 26.09 -15.46
N ASN A 355 -1.36 24.96 -16.13
CA ASN A 355 -1.50 23.63 -15.53
C ASN A 355 -0.23 23.19 -14.79
N LEU A 356 0.84 23.97 -14.88
CA LEU A 356 2.06 23.72 -14.14
C LEU A 356 1.88 24.19 -12.70
N ALA A 357 2.35 23.39 -11.74
CA ALA A 357 2.42 23.79 -10.35
C ALA A 357 3.45 24.92 -10.18
N THR A 358 2.99 26.18 -10.19
CA THR A 358 3.87 27.37 -10.11
C THR A 358 3.92 27.98 -8.72
N THR A 359 2.84 28.02 -7.94
CA THR A 359 2.76 28.22 -6.46
C THR A 359 1.31 28.49 -6.01
N ALA A 360 1.01 28.17 -4.74
CA ALA A 360 -0.15 28.57 -3.90
C ALA A 360 -1.61 28.30 -4.35
N ASN A 361 -1.94 28.10 -5.63
CA ASN A 361 -3.33 27.86 -6.06
C ASN A 361 -3.62 26.38 -6.39
N VAL A 362 -3.52 25.50 -5.40
CA VAL A 362 -3.69 24.03 -5.57
C VAL A 362 -4.92 23.48 -4.84
N ALA A 363 -5.98 24.29 -4.73
CA ALA A 363 -7.28 23.82 -4.23
C ALA A 363 -8.19 23.25 -5.34
N SER A 364 -7.76 23.25 -6.61
CA SER A 364 -8.56 22.66 -7.68
C SER A 364 -8.40 21.13 -7.65
N ALA A 365 -9.51 20.41 -7.84
CA ALA A 365 -9.56 18.94 -7.87
C ALA A 365 -8.72 18.27 -8.98
N SER A 366 -7.90 19.05 -9.69
CA SER A 366 -6.97 18.62 -10.74
C SER A 366 -5.56 18.86 -10.23
N ALA A 367 -4.83 17.78 -9.88
CA ALA A 367 -3.44 17.91 -9.45
C ALA A 367 -2.61 18.51 -10.60
N PRO A 368 -2.04 19.72 -10.45
CA PRO A 368 -1.28 20.35 -11.52
C PRO A 368 -0.01 19.54 -11.82
N LEU A 369 0.48 19.63 -13.06
CA LEU A 369 1.73 19.00 -13.47
C LEU A 369 2.88 19.56 -12.62
N LYS A 370 3.68 18.67 -12.05
CA LYS A 370 4.81 19.05 -11.19
C LYS A 370 6.12 18.86 -11.93
N ARG A 371 7.05 19.80 -11.79
CA ARG A 371 8.40 19.73 -12.36
C ARG A 371 9.33 18.76 -11.59
N ILE A 372 8.87 17.55 -11.29
CA ILE A 372 9.66 16.53 -10.59
C ILE A 372 9.69 15.26 -11.41
N ARG A 373 10.80 14.53 -11.41
CA ARG A 373 10.91 13.21 -12.05
C ARG A 373 11.02 12.14 -10.97
N ILE A 374 10.10 11.19 -10.96
CA ILE A 374 10.11 10.08 -10.00
C ILE A 374 10.90 8.93 -10.60
N THR A 375 11.92 8.44 -9.91
CA THR A 375 12.73 7.29 -10.34
C THR A 375 12.59 6.08 -9.43
N GLY A 376 12.01 6.24 -8.25
CA GLY A 376 11.76 5.15 -7.32
C GLY A 376 10.82 5.55 -6.20
N ALA A 377 10.35 4.55 -5.46
CA ALA A 377 9.51 4.72 -4.29
C ALA A 377 10.01 3.89 -3.11
N MET A 378 9.90 4.46 -1.92
CA MET A 378 10.03 3.78 -0.63
C MET A 378 8.65 3.71 0.01
N ILE A 379 8.25 2.50 0.41
CA ILE A 379 6.97 2.25 1.05
C ILE A 379 7.20 1.66 2.43
N ARG A 380 6.59 2.28 3.42
CA ARG A 380 6.60 1.85 4.82
C ARG A 380 5.22 1.44 5.23
N LEU A 381 5.09 0.19 5.65
CA LEU A 381 3.89 -0.34 6.26
C LEU A 381 4.14 -0.50 7.75
N ARG A 382 3.19 0.00 8.56
CA ARG A 382 3.16 -0.26 9.99
C ARG A 382 1.90 -1.02 10.34
N CYS A 383 2.04 -2.14 11.04
CA CYS A 383 0.91 -2.95 11.50
C CYS A 383 0.94 -3.09 13.01
N TRP A 384 -0.25 -3.02 13.62
CA TRP A 384 -0.45 -3.31 15.03
C TRP A 384 -0.78 -4.79 15.23
N SER A 385 -0.04 -5.44 16.11
CA SER A 385 -0.32 -6.81 16.56
C SER A 385 -1.17 -6.77 17.83
N PRO A 386 -2.44 -7.26 17.79
CA PRO A 386 -3.28 -7.32 18.98
C PRO A 386 -2.73 -8.25 20.07
N ALA A 387 -1.98 -9.29 19.67
CA ALA A 387 -1.45 -10.30 20.58
C ALA A 387 -0.27 -9.76 21.41
N THR A 388 0.65 -9.04 20.77
CA THR A 388 1.85 -8.49 21.42
C THR A 388 1.66 -7.06 21.92
N LYS A 389 0.55 -6.41 21.55
CA LYS A 389 0.29 -4.99 21.79
C LYS A 389 1.46 -4.11 21.35
N SER A 390 2.05 -4.43 20.20
CA SER A 390 3.16 -3.69 19.61
C SER A 390 2.89 -3.42 18.13
N SER A 391 3.40 -2.29 17.64
CA SER A 391 3.48 -2.00 16.22
C SER A 391 4.79 -2.51 15.65
N ARG A 392 4.75 -2.93 14.39
CA ARG A 392 5.93 -3.28 13.60
C ARG A 392 5.95 -2.41 12.35
N GLN A 393 7.13 -2.00 11.92
CA GLN A 393 7.34 -1.37 10.62
C GLN A 393 8.11 -2.32 9.70
N THR A 394 7.67 -2.40 8.45
CA THR A 394 8.44 -3.01 7.36
C THR A 394 8.54 -2.01 6.21
N THR A 395 9.75 -1.87 5.67
CA THR A 395 10.08 -0.93 4.59
C THR A 395 10.45 -1.72 3.33
N MET A 396 9.95 -1.29 2.17
CA MET A 396 10.44 -1.74 0.86
C MET A 396 10.84 -0.55 0.01
N GLN A 397 11.79 -0.77 -0.89
CA GLN A 397 12.16 0.16 -1.95
C GLN A 397 11.97 -0.53 -3.30
N VAL A 398 11.57 0.25 -4.31
CA VAL A 398 11.34 -0.18 -5.70
C VAL A 398 11.74 0.94 -6.64
N ASP A 399 12.47 0.58 -7.70
CA ASP A 399 12.75 1.47 -8.83
C ASP A 399 11.55 1.47 -9.78
N LEU A 400 11.15 2.66 -10.25
CA LEU A 400 9.91 2.89 -11.01
C LEU A 400 10.12 3.29 -12.47
#